data_AF-A0A7J0CP58-F1
#
_entry.id   AF-A0A7J0CP58-F1
#
_cell.length_a   1.000
_cell.length_b   1.000
_cell.length_c   1.000
_cell.angle_alpha   90.00
_cell.angle_beta   90.00
_cell.angle_gamma   90.00
#
_symmetry.space_group_name_H-M   'P 1'
#
loop_
_entity.id
_entity.type
_entity.pdbx_description
1 polymer ?
#
loop_
_entity_poly.entity_id
_entity_poly.type
_entity_poly.pdbx_seq_one_letter_code
_entity_poly.pdbx_strand_id
1 'polypeptide(L)'
;MLVIVGFMVTATSGLPDEEQGRATGLATMTQQVGIALGIPVMSTVATARMSGPAGPDAVLAGVSTAILVNAALVLVGALLAGRFLAGPQGGRDRAPSDV
;
A
#
# COMPACT_ATOMS: atom_id res chain seq x y z
N MET A 1 11.83 -2.95 5.65
CA MET A 1 12.53 -1.85 4.95
C MET A 1 12.52 -2.00 3.43
N LEU A 2 12.88 -3.16 2.87
CA LEU A 2 13.00 -3.36 1.42
C LEU A 2 11.75 -2.94 0.61
N VAL A 3 10.56 -3.24 1.11
CA VAL A 3 9.29 -2.91 0.42
C VAL A 3 9.03 -1.41 0.34
N ILE A 4 9.31 -0.65 1.41
CA ILE A 4 9.10 0.81 1.44
C ILE A 4 10.06 1.50 0.48
N VAL A 5 11.33 1.09 0.49
CA VAL A 5 12.36 1.64 -0.42
C VAL A 5 12.03 1.29 -1.87
N GLY A 6 11.69 0.04 -2.17
CA GLY A 6 11.32 -0.40 -3.52
C GLY A 6 10.08 0.34 -4.06
N PHE A 7 9.08 0.58 -3.21
CA PHE A 7 7.93 1.40 -3.55
C PHE A 7 8.33 2.84 -3.91
N MET A 8 9.10 3.51 -3.05
CA MET A 8 9.48 4.91 -3.27
C MET A 8 10.35 5.06 -4.52
N VAL A 9 11.31 4.16 -4.74
CA VAL A 9 12.12 4.11 -5.97
C VAL A 9 11.22 3.93 -7.20
N THR A 10 10.26 3.01 -7.13
CA THR A 10 9.30 2.80 -8.23
C THR A 10 8.44 4.05 -8.48
N ALA A 11 8.05 4.76 -7.44
CA ALA A 11 7.19 5.94 -7.52
C ALA A 11 7.89 7.16 -8.15
N THR A 12 9.21 7.26 -8.06
CA THR A 12 9.97 8.42 -8.54
C THR A 12 10.83 8.15 -9.76
N SER A 13 11.16 6.89 -10.07
CA SER A 13 12.06 6.55 -11.17
C SER A 13 11.50 6.91 -12.54
N GLY A 14 12.32 7.56 -13.37
CA GLY A 14 11.99 7.88 -14.76
C GLY A 14 11.11 9.13 -14.95
N LEU A 15 10.90 9.91 -13.88
CA LEU A 15 10.26 11.23 -13.93
C LEU A 15 11.31 12.35 -14.10
N PRO A 16 10.94 13.48 -14.72
CA PRO A 16 11.74 14.71 -14.69
C PRO A 16 11.97 15.22 -13.25
N ASP A 17 13.08 15.93 -13.03
CA ASP A 17 13.50 16.42 -11.71
C ASP A 17 12.45 17.33 -11.05
N GLU A 18 11.76 18.15 -11.85
CA GLU A 18 10.70 19.04 -11.40
C GLU A 18 9.43 18.32 -10.91
N GLU A 19 9.25 17.04 -11.23
CA GLU A 19 8.09 16.24 -10.85
C GLU A 19 8.36 15.31 -9.66
N GLN A 20 9.63 15.06 -9.32
CA GLN A 20 10.00 14.11 -8.26
C GLN A 20 9.46 14.51 -6.87
N GLY A 21 9.45 15.82 -6.57
CA GLY A 21 8.87 16.35 -5.33
C GLY A 21 7.36 16.11 -5.25
N ARG A 22 6.66 16.19 -6.39
CA ARG A 22 5.22 15.93 -6.50
C ARG A 22 4.93 14.44 -6.33
N ALA A 23 5.69 13.58 -6.99
CA ALA A 23 5.55 12.12 -6.87
C ALA A 23 5.77 11.65 -5.42
N THR A 24 6.84 12.14 -4.78
CA THR A 24 7.14 11.84 -3.38
C THR A 24 6.06 12.37 -2.44
N GLY A 25 5.59 13.60 -2.67
CA GLY A 25 4.50 14.22 -1.92
C GLY A 25 3.20 13.42 -2.02
N LEU A 26 2.80 13.02 -3.23
CA LEU A 26 1.61 12.19 -3.46
C LEU A 26 1.74 10.83 -2.78
N ALA A 27 2.89 10.18 -2.90
CA ALA A 27 3.15 8.88 -2.28
C ALA A 27 3.10 8.97 -0.74
N THR A 28 3.68 10.03 -0.16
CA THR A 28 3.71 10.21 1.30
C THR A 28 2.35 10.62 1.85
N MET A 29 1.65 11.54 1.19
CA MET A 29 0.30 11.94 1.61
C MET A 29 -0.69 10.78 1.50
N THR A 30 -0.57 9.95 0.47
CA THR A 30 -1.37 8.71 0.36
C THR A 30 -1.10 7.77 1.53
N GLN A 31 0.16 7.62 1.95
CA GLN A 31 0.50 6.85 3.15
C GLN A 31 -0.10 7.47 4.42
N GLN A 32 -0.05 8.79 4.58
CA GLN A 32 -0.65 9.47 5.73
C GLN A 32 -2.17 9.26 5.80
N VAL A 33 -2.86 9.40 4.68
CA VAL A 33 -4.30 9.11 4.58
C VAL A 33 -4.59 7.65 4.92
N GLY A 34 -3.79 6.73 4.37
CA GLY A 34 -3.90 5.31 4.64
C GLY A 34 -3.73 4.96 6.12
N ILE A 35 -2.77 5.59 6.81
CA ILE A 35 -2.55 5.41 8.25
C ILE A 35 -3.71 5.99 9.05
N ALA A 36 -4.13 7.22 8.73
CA ALA A 36 -5.18 7.94 9.45
C ALA A 36 -6.51 7.17 9.42
N LEU A 37 -6.85 6.53 8.30
CA LEU A 37 -8.07 5.72 8.16
C LEU A 37 -7.87 4.27 8.60
N GLY A 38 -6.71 3.68 8.29
CA GLY A 38 -6.44 2.26 8.52
C GLY A 38 -6.44 1.89 9.99
N ILE A 39 -5.85 2.72 10.86
CA ILE A 39 -5.77 2.43 12.30
C ILE A 39 -7.18 2.35 12.94
N PRO A 40 -8.06 3.36 12.82
CA PRO A 40 -9.41 3.28 13.39
C PRO A 40 -10.25 2.13 12.80
N VAL A 41 -10.16 1.89 11.49
CA VAL A 41 -10.93 0.83 10.83
C VAL A 41 -10.49 -0.55 11.33
N MET A 42 -9.20 -0.84 11.36
CA MET A 42 -8.70 -2.13 11.84
C MET A 42 -8.94 -2.31 13.34
N SER A 43 -8.82 -1.24 14.14
CA SER A 43 -9.17 -1.25 15.56
C SER A 43 -10.64 -1.61 15.78
N THR A 44 -11.53 -1.05 14.96
CA THR A 44 -12.96 -1.36 14.99
C THR A 44 -13.22 -2.83 14.64
N VAL A 45 -12.60 -3.34 13.57
CA VAL A 45 -12.73 -4.76 13.17
C VAL A 45 -12.23 -5.70 14.27
N ALA A 46 -11.06 -5.40 14.83
CA ALA A 46 -10.48 -6.20 15.90
C ALA A 46 -11.40 -6.24 17.11
N THR A 47 -11.81 -5.07 17.61
CA THR A 47 -12.64 -4.92 18.80
C THR A 47 -14.02 -5.57 18.63
N ALA A 48 -14.64 -5.45 17.45
CA ALA A 48 -15.92 -6.10 17.15
C ALA A 48 -15.88 -7.64 17.24
N ARG A 49 -14.69 -8.23 17.13
CA ARG A 49 -14.49 -9.68 17.14
C ARG A 49 -13.87 -10.20 18.43
N MET A 50 -13.54 -9.31 19.38
CA MET A 50 -13.20 -9.66 20.76
C MET A 50 -14.49 -9.97 21.54
N SER A 51 -15.12 -11.12 21.26
CA SER A 51 -16.35 -11.55 21.92
C SER A 51 -16.03 -12.49 23.09
N GLY A 52 -16.35 -12.13 24.34
CA GLY A 52 -16.18 -12.98 25.52
C GLY A 52 -15.50 -12.28 26.71
N PRO A 53 -15.21 -13.02 27.81
CA PRO A 53 -14.43 -12.50 28.93
C PRO A 53 -13.09 -11.96 28.44
N ALA A 54 -12.70 -10.77 28.90
CA ALA A 54 -11.44 -10.17 28.52
C ALA A 54 -10.29 -11.14 28.83
N GLY A 55 -9.62 -11.62 27.79
CA GLY A 55 -8.58 -12.64 27.89
C GLY A 55 -7.80 -12.81 26.58
N PRO A 56 -6.68 -13.55 26.61
CA PRO A 56 -5.78 -13.71 25.45
C PRO A 56 -6.48 -14.25 24.20
N ASP A 57 -7.42 -15.19 24.37
CA ASP A 57 -8.15 -15.80 23.26
C ASP A 57 -9.06 -14.80 22.53
N ALA A 58 -9.70 -13.90 23.26
CA ALA A 58 -10.53 -12.84 22.67
C ALA A 58 -9.66 -11.87 21.85
N VAL A 59 -8.48 -11.50 22.36
CA VAL A 59 -7.53 -10.63 21.63
C VAL A 59 -7.03 -11.34 20.37
N LEU A 60 -6.65 -12.61 20.47
CA LEU A 60 -6.19 -13.39 19.31
C LEU A 60 -7.27 -13.49 18.23
N ALA A 61 -8.53 -13.76 18.61
CA ALA A 61 -9.65 -13.80 17.68
C ALA A 61 -9.88 -12.45 16.99
N GLY A 62 -9.82 -11.35 17.74
CA GLY A 62 -9.94 -9.99 17.21
C GLY A 62 -8.83 -9.64 16.22
N VAL A 63 -7.58 -9.79 16.64
CA VAL A 63 -6.40 -9.43 15.85
C VAL A 63 -6.25 -10.31 14.61
N SER A 64 -6.46 -11.62 14.73
CA SER A 64 -6.41 -12.53 13.57
C SER A 64 -7.47 -12.17 12.53
N THR A 65 -8.69 -11.82 12.96
CA THR A 65 -9.74 -11.36 12.05
C THR A 65 -9.35 -10.05 11.36
N ALA A 66 -8.81 -9.07 12.09
CA ALA A 66 -8.35 -7.81 11.50
C ALA A 66 -7.23 -8.01 10.48
N ILE A 67 -6.25 -8.89 10.77
CA ILE A 67 -5.18 -9.24 9.83
C ILE A 67 -5.75 -9.88 8.57
N LEU A 68 -6.71 -10.81 8.70
CA LEU A 68 -7.32 -11.48 7.56
C LEU A 68 -8.10 -10.50 6.67
N VAL A 69 -8.85 -9.57 7.27
CA VAL A 69 -9.52 -8.48 6.55
C VAL A 69 -8.51 -7.60 5.82
N ASN A 70 -7.43 -7.19 6.49
CA ASN A 70 -6.38 -6.40 5.87
C ASN A 70 -5.70 -7.13 4.70
N ALA A 71 -5.43 -8.43 4.85
CA ALA A 71 -4.86 -9.25 3.78
C ALA A 71 -5.79 -9.31 2.56
N ALA A 72 -7.11 -9.47 2.78
CA ALA A 72 -8.10 -9.44 1.70
C ALA A 72 -8.14 -8.08 1.00
N LEU A 73 -8.08 -6.96 1.74
CA LEU A 73 -8.04 -5.62 1.17
C LEU A 73 -6.78 -5.39 0.30
N VAL A 74 -5.61 -5.81 0.79
CA VAL A 74 -4.35 -5.72 0.02
C VAL A 74 -4.42 -6.57 -1.24
N LEU A 75 -4.96 -7.79 -1.16
CA LEU A 75 -5.13 -8.66 -2.31
C LEU A 75 -6.04 -8.05 -3.36
N VAL A 76 -7.19 -7.50 -2.96
CA VAL A 76 -8.11 -6.77 -3.86
C VAL A 76 -7.38 -5.58 -4.50
N GLY A 77 -6.67 -4.77 -3.72
CA GLY A 77 -5.90 -3.64 -4.23
C GLY A 77 -4.84 -4.06 -5.27
N ALA A 78 -4.11 -5.15 -5.01
CA ALA A 78 -3.11 -5.69 -5.93
C ALA A 78 -3.74 -6.21 -7.23
N LEU A 79 -4.88 -6.91 -7.14
CA LEU A 79 -5.61 -7.40 -8.32
C LEU A 79 -6.13 -6.24 -9.17
N LEU A 80 -6.69 -5.20 -8.54
CA LEU A 80 -7.15 -4.00 -9.24
C LEU A 80 -5.98 -3.28 -9.91
N ALA A 81 -4.88 -3.04 -9.18
CA ALA A 81 -3.67 -2.45 -9.72
C ALA A 81 -3.14 -3.24 -10.93
N GLY A 82 -3.01 -4.56 -10.80
CA GLY A 82 -2.60 -5.42 -11.91
C GLY A 82 -3.55 -5.34 -13.09
N ARG A 83 -4.87 -5.27 -12.87
CA ARG A 83 -5.87 -5.21 -13.94
C ARG A 83 -5.88 -3.87 -14.69
N PHE A 84 -5.64 -2.75 -14.00
CA PHE A 84 -5.73 -1.41 -14.57
C PHE A 84 -4.38 -0.86 -15.06
N LEU A 85 -3.26 -1.31 -14.50
CA LEU A 85 -1.92 -0.81 -14.83
C LEU A 85 -1.13 -1.73 -15.79
N ALA A 86 -1.59 -2.97 -16.05
CA ALA A 86 -0.93 -3.90 -16.98
C ALA A 86 -1.20 -3.59 -18.48
N GLY A 87 -1.02 -2.32 -18.89
CA GLY A 87 -0.98 -1.94 -20.30
C GLY A 87 0.34 -2.32 -20.99
N PRO A 88 0.39 -2.42 -22.34
CA PRO A 88 1.62 -2.75 -23.06
C PRO A 88 2.67 -1.68 -22.77
N GLN A 89 3.77 -2.07 -22.15
CA GLN A 89 4.96 -1.25 -22.02
C GLN A 89 5.59 -1.12 -23.41
N GLY A 90 5.07 -0.17 -24.20
CA GLY A 90 5.65 0.22 -25.48
C GLY A 90 7.11 0.58 -25.27
N GLY A 91 7.99 -0.11 -26.00
CA GLY A 91 9.43 0.06 -25.94
C GLY A 91 9.79 1.53 -26.04
N ARG A 92 10.30 2.09 -24.93
CA ARG A 92 11.12 3.29 -25.02
C ARG A 92 12.48 2.82 -25.54
N ASP A 93 12.58 2.82 -26.86
CA ASP A 93 13.84 2.79 -27.59
C ASP A 93 14.79 3.78 -26.93
N ARG A 94 15.83 3.22 -26.31
CA ARG A 94 16.96 4.01 -25.83
C ARG A 94 17.70 4.47 -27.08
N ALA A 95 17.44 5.70 -27.51
CA ALA A 95 18.39 6.37 -28.38
C ALA A 95 19.75 6.42 -27.65
N PRO A 96 20.86 5.99 -28.25
CA PRO A 96 22.18 6.19 -27.70
C PRO A 96 22.44 7.70 -27.61
N SER A 97 22.68 8.22 -26.41
CA SER A 97 23.24 9.57 -26.28
C SER A 97 24.72 9.46 -26.59
N ASP A 98 25.09 9.78 -27.83
CA ASP A 98 26.42 10.28 -28.13
C ASP A 98 26.63 11.58 -27.33
N VAL A 99 27.68 11.59 -26.50
CA VAL A 99 28.68 12.66 -26.19
C VAL A 99 29.40 12.29 -24.90
#